data_AF-A0A376L9N7-F1
#
_entry.id   AF-A0A376L9N7-F1
#
_cell.length_a   1.000
_cell.length_b   1.000
_cell.length_c   1.000
_cell.angle_alpha   90.00
_cell.angle_beta   90.00
_cell.angle_gamma   90.00
#
_symmetry.space_group_name_H-M   'P 1'
#
loop_
_entity.id
_entity.type
_entity.pdbx_description
1 polymer ?
#
loop_
_entity_poly.entity_id
_entity_poly.type
_entity_poly.pdbx_seq_one_letter_code
_entity_poly.pdbx_strand_id
1 'polypeptide(L)' 'MTQQITLIKDKILSDNYFTLHNITYDLTRKDGEVIRHKT' A
#
# COMPACT_ATOMS: atom_id res chain seq x y z
N MET A 1 -7.82 16.58 6.66
CA MET A 1 -8.43 15.65 5.68
C MET A 1 -7.50 14.47 5.54
N THR A 2 -7.96 13.28 5.91
CA THR A 2 -7.22 12.02 5.70
C THR A 2 -7.43 11.56 4.25
N GLN A 3 -6.37 11.12 3.57
CA GLN A 3 -6.49 10.50 2.25
C GLN A 3 -6.94 9.05 2.45
N GLN A 4 -7.82 8.56 1.59
CA GLN A 4 -8.29 7.17 1.67
C GLN A 4 -7.20 6.26 1.12
N ILE A 5 -6.73 5.32 1.94
CA ILE A 5 -5.72 4.32 1.57
C ILE A 5 -6.40 2.95 1.60
N THR A 6 -6.34 2.22 0.49
CA THR A 6 -6.89 0.88 0.37
C THR A 6 -5.76 -0.11 0.15
N LEU A 7 -5.57 -1.03 1.10
CA LEU A 7 -4.59 -2.11 0.96
C LEU A 7 -5.09 -3.12 -0.07
N ILE A 8 -4.29 -3.38 -1.11
CA ILE A 8 -4.62 -4.38 -2.14
C ILE A 8 -3.88 -5.68 -1.91
N LYS A 9 -2.60 -5.56 -1.57
CA LYS A 9 -1.74 -6.71 -1.38
C LYS A 9 -0.72 -6.38 -0.32
N ASP A 10 -0.55 -7.33 0.59
CA ASP A 10 0.59 -7.37 1.47
C ASP A 10 1.30 -8.71 1.26
N LYS A 11 2.55 -8.64 0.82
CA LYS A 11 3.39 -9.82 0.62
C LYS A 11 4.62 -9.71 1.50
N ILE A 12 4.79 -10.69 2.38
CA ILE A 12 6.04 -10.88 3.12
C ILE A 12 7.11 -11.36 2.14
N LEU A 13 8.19 -10.58 2.02
CA LEU A 13 9.38 -10.90 1.23
C LEU A 13 10.45 -11.60 2.08
N SER A 14 10.51 -11.28 3.37
CA SER A 14 11.43 -11.91 4.33
C SER A 14 10.81 -11.82 5.71
N ASP A 15 10.95 -12.89 6.50
CA ASP A 15 10.53 -12.93 7.89
C ASP A 15 11.55 -13.73 8.70
N ASN A 16 12.71 -13.11 8.91
CA ASN A 16 13.80 -13.73 9.64
C ASN A 16 13.81 -13.16 11.07
N TYR A 17 14.53 -12.05 11.29
CA TYR A 17 14.48 -11.28 12.54
C TYR A 17 13.56 -10.05 12.42
N PHE A 18 13.50 -9.47 11.22
CA PHE A 18 12.54 -8.43 10.84
C PHE A 18 11.70 -8.93 9.67
N THR A 19 10.47 -8.43 9.61
CA THR A 19 9.54 -8.74 8.54
C THR A 19 9.58 -7.64 7.48
N LEU A 20 10.00 -7.99 6.27
CA LEU A 20 9.98 -7.10 5.12
C LEU A 20 8.71 -7.35 4.31
N HIS A 21 7.90 -6.32 4.15
CA HIS A 21 6.66 -6.37 3.40
C HIS A 21 6.80 -5.62 2.07
N ASN A 22 6.35 -6.23 0.99
CA ASN A 22 6.03 -5.53 -0.25
C ASN A 22 4.53 -5.29 -0.29
N ILE A 23 4.14 -4.04 -0.03
CA ILE A 23 2.76 -3.62 0.10
C ILE A 23 2.34 -2.87 -1.17
N THR A 24 1.28 -3.35 -1.80
CA THR A 24 0.56 -2.64 -2.85
C THR A 24 -0.69 -2.00 -2.25
N TYR A 25 -0.83 -0.69 -2.41
CA TYR A 25 -1.99 0.05 -1.94
C TYR A 25 -2.46 1.04 -3.00
N ASP A 26 -3.76 1.31 -2.98
CA ASP A 26 -4.38 2.37 -3.75
C ASP A 26 -4.59 3.58 -2.84
N LEU A 27 -4.18 4.75 -3.32
CA LEU A 27 -4.36 6.05 -2.66
C LEU A 27 -5.39 6.85 -3.44
N THR A 28 -6.50 7.19 -2.80
CA THR A 28 -7.50 8.10 -3.39
C THR A 28 -7.12 9.54 -3.05
N ARG A 29 -6.83 10.31 -4.08
CA ARG A 29 -6.58 11.76 -3.98
C ARG A 29 -7.89 12.52 -3.77
N LYS A 30 -7.78 13.80 -3.39
CA LYS A 30 -8.95 14.66 -3.08
C LYS A 30 -9.84 14.94 -4.29
N ASP A 31 -9.30 14.79 -5.49
CA ASP A 31 -9.98 14.90 -6.78
C ASP A 31 -10.73 13.61 -7.18
N GLY A 32 -10.63 12.54 -6.39
CA GLY A 32 -11.22 11.24 -6.69
C GLY A 32 -10.34 10.35 -7.57
N GLU A 33 -9.14 10.80 -7.96
CA GLU A 33 -8.18 9.98 -8.69
C GLU A 33 -7.62 8.88 -7.79
N VAL A 34 -7.67 7.64 -8.25
CA VAL A 34 -7.12 6.47 -7.53
C VAL A 34 -5.76 6.12 -8.12
N ILE A 35 -4.72 6.24 -7.30
CA ILE A 35 -3.33 5.93 -7.70
C ILE A 35 -2.89 4.64 -7.03
N ARG A 36 -2.42 3.69 -7.83
CA ARG A 36 -1.83 2.45 -7.33
C ARG A 36 -0.34 2.62 -7.07
N HIS A 37 0.07 2.46 -5.82
CA HIS A 37 1.47 2.31 -5.47
C HIS A 37 1.85 0.83 -5.48
N LYS A 38 2.82 0.47 -6.32
CA LYS A 38 3.36 -0.88 -6.43
C LYS A 38 4.88 -0.81 -6.33
N THR A 39 5.41 -1.36 -5.24
CA THR A 39 6.85 -1.48 -4.99
C THR A 39 7.39 -2.81 -5.52
#